data_AF-A0A2D5WL95-F1
#
_entry.id   AF-A0A2D5WL95-F1
#
_cell.length_a   1.000
_cell.length_b   1.000
_cell.length_c   1.000
_cell.angle_alpha   90.00
_cell.angle_beta   90.00
_cell.angle_gamma   90.00
#
_symmetry.space_group_name_H-M   'P 1'
#
loop_
_entity.id
_entity.type
_entity.pdbx_description
1 polymer ?
#
loop_
_entity_poly.entity_id
_entity_poly.type
_entity_poly.pdbx_seq_one_letter_code
_entity_poly.pdbx_strand_id
1 'polypeptide(L)'
;QKHVYRNEFLHVDFIQVDLSQTVDADVQINFNGTPMGVKEEGGIVQTVNSTITITALPTNIPTSLDLDISELNVGDNLAAADVALPEGVELANDEDDSILITITIPRAVVEEEEEIEGLEGEEVEGEEGAEGESSEETVEEESSDESGE
;
A
#
# COMPACT_ATOMS: atom_id res chain seq x y z
N GLN A 1 -23.11 -1.82 16.06
CA GLN A 1 -23.46 -0.73 15.12
C GLN A 1 -23.18 0.62 15.75
N LYS A 2 -22.57 1.52 14.98
CA LYS A 2 -22.33 2.91 15.34
C LYS A 2 -23.18 3.82 14.45
N HIS A 3 -23.71 4.89 15.00
CA HIS A 3 -24.43 5.89 14.21
C HIS A 3 -23.45 6.59 13.25
N VAL A 4 -23.85 6.80 11.99
CA VAL A 4 -22.94 7.24 10.91
C VAL A 4 -22.43 8.68 11.13
N TYR A 5 -23.31 9.58 11.57
CA TYR A 5 -22.98 11.00 11.79
C TYR A 5 -22.67 11.37 13.25
N ARG A 6 -23.55 10.97 14.18
CA ARG A 6 -23.34 11.15 15.62
C ARG A 6 -22.40 10.05 16.10
N ASN A 7 -21.34 10.39 16.81
CA ASN A 7 -20.32 9.44 17.30
C ASN A 7 -20.85 8.53 18.45
N GLU A 8 -22.07 8.00 18.32
CA GLU A 8 -22.84 7.27 19.33
C GLU A 8 -23.01 5.80 18.91
N PHE A 9 -23.02 4.89 19.88
CA PHE A 9 -23.28 3.47 19.64
C PHE A 9 -24.79 3.20 19.67
N LEU A 10 -25.31 2.49 18.65
CA LEU A 10 -26.74 2.18 18.50
C LEU A 10 -27.10 0.79 19.02
N HIS A 11 -26.24 -0.18 18.76
CA HIS A 11 -26.47 -1.59 19.06
C HIS A 11 -25.15 -2.29 19.34
N VAL A 12 -25.16 -3.17 20.33
CA VAL A 12 -24.03 -4.04 20.66
C VAL A 12 -24.56 -5.46 20.77
N ASP A 13 -23.90 -6.36 20.07
CA ASP A 13 -24.14 -7.80 20.12
C ASP A 13 -23.10 -8.43 21.04
N PHE A 14 -23.56 -9.34 21.90
CA PHE A 14 -22.69 -10.16 22.74
C PHE A 14 -22.81 -11.60 22.29
N ILE A 15 -21.67 -12.22 22.00
CA ILE A 15 -21.56 -13.65 21.68
C ILE A 15 -21.00 -14.33 22.93
N GLN A 16 -21.66 -15.40 23.37
CA GLN A 16 -21.13 -16.25 24.42
C GLN A 16 -20.03 -17.13 23.83
N VAL A 17 -18.82 -17.05 24.38
CA VAL A 17 -17.68 -17.87 23.99
C VAL A 17 -17.34 -18.84 25.12
N ASP A 18 -17.08 -20.09 24.78
CA ASP A 18 -16.56 -21.08 25.71
C ASP A 18 -15.02 -21.01 25.72
N LEU A 19 -14.44 -20.79 26.90
CA LEU A 19 -12.98 -20.63 27.06
C LEU A 19 -12.18 -21.90 26.73
N SER A 20 -12.85 -23.04 26.62
CA SER A 20 -12.25 -24.34 26.28
C SER A 20 -12.35 -24.69 24.80
N GLN A 21 -13.05 -23.90 23.99
CA GLN A 21 -13.21 -24.13 22.56
C GLN A 21 -12.39 -23.11 21.78
N THR A 22 -11.86 -23.54 20.64
CA THR A 22 -11.24 -22.62 19.67
C THR A 22 -12.33 -21.78 19.00
N VAL A 23 -12.02 -20.52 18.75
CA VAL A 23 -12.91 -19.55 18.12
C VAL A 23 -12.16 -18.85 17.01
N ASP A 24 -12.85 -18.58 15.91
CA ASP A 24 -12.31 -17.81 14.80
C ASP A 24 -12.45 -16.33 15.10
N ALA A 25 -11.35 -15.60 14.98
CA ALA A 25 -11.29 -14.17 15.24
C ALA A 25 -10.49 -13.45 14.15
N ASP A 26 -11.03 -12.31 13.75
CA ASP A 26 -10.37 -11.41 12.81
C ASP A 26 -9.40 -10.49 13.57
N VAL A 27 -8.11 -10.62 13.27
CA VAL A 27 -7.04 -9.84 13.90
C VAL A 27 -6.41 -8.90 12.89
N GLN A 28 -6.21 -7.66 13.33
CA GLN A 28 -5.60 -6.62 12.51
C GLN A 28 -4.07 -6.73 12.48
N ILE A 29 -3.50 -6.49 11.31
CA ILE A 29 -2.06 -6.48 11.07
C ILE A 29 -1.56 -5.04 11.01
N ASN A 30 -0.49 -4.76 11.76
CA ASN A 30 0.29 -3.54 11.65
C ASN A 30 1.55 -3.83 10.85
N PHE A 31 1.73 -3.10 9.75
CA PHE A 31 2.94 -3.18 8.96
C PHE A 31 3.95 -2.16 9.48
N ASN A 32 5.10 -2.64 9.92
CA ASN A 32 6.21 -1.83 10.41
C ASN A 32 7.35 -1.81 9.40
N GLY A 33 8.04 -0.67 9.31
CA GLY A 33 9.16 -0.50 8.39
C GLY A 33 8.76 0.06 7.03
N THR A 34 9.77 0.25 6.18
CA THR A 34 9.58 0.76 4.81
C THR A 34 10.35 -0.15 3.87
N PRO A 35 9.66 -0.81 2.92
CA PRO A 35 10.27 -1.79 2.03
C PRO A 35 11.42 -1.23 1.21
N MET A 36 12.40 -2.07 0.89
CA MET A 36 13.52 -1.67 0.02
C MET A 36 13.01 -1.31 -1.38
N GLY A 37 12.05 -2.07 -1.92
CA GLY A 37 11.47 -1.78 -3.24
C GLY A 37 10.80 -0.40 -3.35
N VAL A 38 10.38 0.19 -2.23
CA VAL A 38 9.85 1.58 -2.20
C VAL A 38 10.99 2.60 -2.16
N LYS A 39 12.07 2.30 -1.44
CA LYS A 39 13.20 3.22 -1.24
C LYS A 39 14.16 3.27 -2.43
N GLU A 40 14.43 2.13 -3.04
CA GLU A 40 15.44 1.99 -4.09
C GLU A 40 14.84 2.07 -5.50
N GLU A 41 13.64 1.52 -5.69
CA GLU A 41 13.03 1.35 -7.03
C GLU A 41 11.75 2.20 -7.21
N GLY A 42 11.40 3.04 -6.23
CA GLY A 42 10.22 3.92 -6.32
C GLY A 42 8.88 3.18 -6.33
N GLY A 43 8.84 1.92 -5.89
CA GLY A 43 7.61 1.13 -5.80
C GLY A 43 6.59 1.69 -4.81
N ILE A 44 5.31 1.32 -4.99
CA ILE A 44 4.22 1.68 -4.08
C ILE A 44 3.80 0.43 -3.31
N VAL A 45 3.59 0.60 -2.00
CA VAL A 45 3.01 -0.43 -1.14
C VAL A 45 1.50 -0.47 -1.33
N GLN A 46 0.98 -1.61 -1.75
CA GLN A 46 -0.45 -1.85 -1.84
C GLN A 46 -0.85 -2.89 -0.79
N THR A 47 -1.62 -2.46 0.21
CA THR A 47 -2.25 -3.35 1.18
C THR A 47 -3.54 -3.92 0.60
N VAL A 48 -3.57 -5.23 0.37
CA VAL A 48 -4.75 -5.93 -0.15
C VAL A 48 -5.66 -6.32 1.02
N ASN A 49 -5.10 -6.94 2.05
CA ASN A 49 -5.80 -7.33 3.26
C ASN A 49 -4.98 -6.87 4.49
N SER A 50 -5.61 -6.14 5.40
CA SER A 50 -5.04 -5.68 6.67
C SER A 50 -5.51 -6.49 7.87
N THR A 51 -6.32 -7.52 7.64
CA THR A 51 -6.93 -8.37 8.66
C THR A 51 -6.77 -9.81 8.24
N ILE A 52 -6.42 -10.68 9.19
CA ILE A 52 -6.38 -12.13 9.00
C ILE A 52 -7.34 -12.81 9.97
N THR A 53 -7.97 -13.88 9.50
CA THR A 53 -8.80 -14.74 10.34
C THR A 53 -7.94 -15.84 10.94
N ILE A 54 -7.86 -15.88 12.27
CA ILE A 54 -7.11 -16.87 13.03
C ILE A 54 -8.07 -17.72 13.87
N THR A 55 -7.69 -18.97 14.10
CA THR A 55 -8.36 -19.88 15.03
C THR A 55 -7.50 -20.02 16.28
N ALA A 56 -8.02 -19.58 17.42
CA ALA A 56 -7.30 -19.65 18.69
C ALA A 56 -8.25 -19.82 19.87
N LEU A 57 -7.71 -20.16 21.04
CA LEU A 57 -8.47 -20.08 22.29
C LEU A 57 -8.81 -18.61 22.60
N PRO A 58 -10.00 -18.30 23.14
CA PRO A 58 -10.40 -16.92 23.46
C PRO A 58 -9.42 -16.17 24.37
N THR A 59 -8.63 -16.88 25.16
CA THR A 59 -7.61 -16.31 26.06
C THR A 59 -6.31 -15.92 25.36
N ASN A 60 -6.04 -16.47 24.17
CA ASN A 60 -4.79 -16.33 23.44
C ASN A 60 -4.93 -15.50 22.16
N ILE A 61 -6.10 -14.91 21.88
CA ILE A 61 -6.31 -14.06 20.70
C ILE A 61 -5.49 -12.77 20.86
N PRO A 62 -4.49 -12.51 20.00
CA PRO A 62 -3.76 -11.26 20.01
C PRO A 62 -4.64 -10.11 19.51
N THR A 63 -4.39 -8.89 20.02
CA THR A 63 -5.13 -7.69 19.58
C THR A 63 -4.65 -7.19 18.22
N SER A 64 -3.36 -7.31 17.94
CA SER A 64 -2.75 -6.97 16.66
C SER A 64 -1.49 -7.80 16.43
N LEU A 65 -1.13 -7.99 15.16
CA LEU A 65 0.12 -8.64 14.74
C LEU A 65 1.01 -7.61 14.06
N ASP A 66 2.24 -7.50 14.53
CA ASP A 66 3.24 -6.59 13.97
C ASP A 66 4.10 -7.35 12.96
N LEU A 67 4.06 -6.94 11.70
CA LEU A 67 4.86 -7.55 10.62
C LEU A 67 5.86 -6.53 10.06
N ASP A 68 7.11 -6.94 9.93
CA ASP A 68 8.15 -6.14 9.29
C ASP A 68 8.11 -6.36 7.78
N ILE A 69 7.98 -5.27 7.02
CA ILE A 69 7.95 -5.28 5.55
C ILE A 69 9.23 -4.72 4.93
N SER A 70 10.26 -4.44 5.75
CA SER A 70 11.48 -3.75 5.30
C SER A 70 12.28 -4.52 4.27
N GLU A 71 12.23 -5.86 4.28
CA GLU A 71 13.01 -6.75 3.41
C GLU A 71 12.35 -7.03 2.04
N LEU A 72 11.12 -6.54 1.83
CA LEU A 72 10.38 -6.82 0.59
C LEU A 72 10.87 -5.95 -0.58
N ASN A 73 11.04 -6.57 -1.75
CA ASN A 73 11.44 -5.91 -3.00
C ASN A 73 10.24 -5.68 -3.91
N VAL A 74 10.46 -5.00 -5.03
CA VAL A 74 9.43 -4.83 -6.05
C VAL A 74 9.00 -6.18 -6.64
N GLY A 75 7.69 -6.41 -6.72
CA GLY A 75 7.11 -7.64 -7.25
C GLY A 75 6.95 -8.75 -6.20
N ASP A 76 7.52 -8.59 -5.01
CA ASP A 76 7.32 -9.51 -3.90
C ASP A 76 5.93 -9.31 -3.27
N ASN A 77 5.36 -10.41 -2.80
CA ASN A 77 4.06 -10.46 -2.13
C ASN A 77 4.21 -11.17 -0.80
N LEU A 78 3.55 -10.66 0.25
CA LEU A 78 3.46 -11.35 1.53
C LEU A 78 2.12 -12.06 1.62
N ALA A 79 2.15 -13.39 1.71
CA ALA A 79 0.96 -14.19 1.95
C ALA A 79 0.67 -14.33 3.46
N ALA A 80 -0.59 -14.60 3.81
CA ALA A 80 -0.98 -14.87 5.19
C ALA A 80 -0.26 -16.10 5.78
N ALA A 81 0.08 -17.09 4.95
CA ALA A 81 0.80 -18.29 5.36
C ALA A 81 2.25 -18.05 5.82
N ASP A 82 2.90 -16.99 5.34
CA ASP A 82 4.29 -16.65 5.69
C ASP A 82 4.41 -15.84 6.99
N VAL A 83 3.28 -15.55 7.63
CA VAL A 83 3.23 -14.76 8.86
C VAL A 83 3.66 -15.58 10.07
N ALA A 84 4.58 -15.05 10.87
CA ALA A 84 4.96 -15.64 12.14
C ALA A 84 3.82 -15.52 13.16
N LEU A 85 3.17 -16.65 13.47
CA LEU A 85 2.08 -16.70 14.46
C LEU A 85 2.62 -17.05 15.86
N PRO A 86 2.07 -16.45 16.93
CA PRO A 86 2.44 -16.76 18.30
C PRO A 86 1.93 -18.15 18.74
N GLU A 87 2.48 -18.68 19.83
CA GLU A 87 2.16 -20.03 20.31
C GLU A 87 0.66 -20.22 20.61
N GLY A 88 0.05 -21.24 20.02
CA GLY A 88 -1.37 -21.58 20.22
C GLY A 88 -2.36 -20.79 19.37
N VAL A 89 -1.89 -20.14 18.30
CA VAL A 89 -2.70 -19.51 17.27
C VAL A 89 -2.45 -20.24 15.94
N GLU A 90 -3.53 -20.69 15.31
CA GLU A 90 -3.51 -21.30 13.98
C GLU A 90 -4.22 -20.38 12.99
N LEU A 91 -3.87 -20.44 11.70
CA LEU A 91 -4.64 -19.78 10.66
C LEU A 91 -5.96 -20.52 10.47
N ALA A 92 -7.06 -19.79 10.26
CA ALA A 92 -8.37 -20.42 10.09
C ALA A 92 -8.45 -21.30 8.83
N ASN A 93 -7.63 -21.02 7.82
CA ASN A 93 -7.39 -21.93 6.71
C ASN A 93 -5.88 -22.09 6.51
N ASP A 94 -5.38 -23.32 6.63
CA ASP A 94 -3.95 -23.64 6.41
C ASP A 94 -3.50 -23.45 4.95
N GLU A 95 -4.44 -23.37 4.00
CA GLU A 95 -4.20 -23.16 2.56
C GLU A 95 -4.49 -21.71 2.12
N ASP A 96 -4.68 -20.76 3.05
CA ASP A 96 -4.96 -19.37 2.70
C ASP A 96 -3.71 -18.66 2.17
N ASP A 97 -3.50 -18.73 0.85
CA ASP A 97 -2.59 -17.89 0.07
C ASP A 97 -3.12 -16.43 -0.08
N SER A 98 -3.94 -15.98 0.88
CA SER A 98 -4.46 -14.63 0.89
C SER A 98 -3.30 -13.63 0.97
N ILE A 99 -3.13 -12.87 -0.11
CA ILE A 99 -2.10 -11.84 -0.20
C ILE A 99 -2.48 -10.71 0.77
N LEU A 100 -1.53 -10.33 1.64
CA LEU A 100 -1.67 -9.24 2.59
C LEU A 100 -1.17 -7.94 1.98
N ILE A 101 0.04 -7.99 1.41
CA ILE A 101 0.72 -6.83 0.83
C ILE A 101 1.40 -7.22 -0.47
N THR A 102 1.42 -6.30 -1.41
CA THR A 102 2.17 -6.40 -2.67
C THR A 102 2.87 -5.08 -2.94
N ILE A 103 4.07 -5.15 -3.52
CA ILE A 103 4.84 -3.97 -3.91
C ILE A 103 4.86 -3.92 -5.44
N THR A 104 4.30 -2.85 -6.01
CA THR A 104 4.18 -2.68 -7.46
C THR A 104 4.80 -1.36 -7.90
N ILE A 105 5.45 -1.34 -9.07
CA ILE A 105 5.95 -0.10 -9.67
C ILE A 105 4.78 0.65 -10.30
N PRO A 106 4.57 1.94 -10.00
CA PRO A 106 3.64 2.77 -10.74
C PRO A 106 4.10 2.89 -12.20
N ARG A 107 3.19 2.62 -13.15
CA ARG A 107 3.50 2.67 -14.60
C ARG A 107 4.14 3.97 -15.08
N ALA A 108 3.93 5.09 -14.38
CA ALA A 108 4.51 6.39 -14.75
C ALA A 108 6.05 6.42 -14.68
N VAL A 109 6.67 5.59 -13.83
CA VAL A 109 8.15 5.57 -13.67
C VAL A 109 8.80 4.71 -14.76
N VAL A 110 8.08 3.71 -15.27
CA VAL A 110 8.55 2.81 -16.34
C VAL A 110 8.65 3.55 -17.69
N GLU A 111 7.73 4.48 -17.98
CA GLU A 111 7.82 5.29 -19.20
C GLU A 111 9.00 6.28 -19.15
N GLU A 112 9.35 6.79 -17.96
CA GLU A 112 10.45 7.75 -17.82
C GLU A 112 11.82 7.07 -18.01
N GLU A 113 12.01 5.82 -17.56
CA GLU A 113 13.24 5.04 -17.78
C GLU A 113 13.44 4.59 -19.25
N GLU A 114 12.38 4.21 -19.96
CA GLU A 114 12.47 3.89 -21.40
C GLU A 114 12.82 5.13 -22.25
N GLU A 115 12.47 6.34 -21.80
CA GLU A 115 12.80 7.59 -22.50
C GLU A 115 14.29 7.97 -22.33
N ILE A 116 14.95 7.56 -21.24
CA ILE A 116 16.38 7.85 -20.98
C ILE A 116 17.30 6.88 -21.75
N GLU A 117 16.97 5.59 -21.83
CA GLU A 117 17.75 4.63 -22.65
C GLU A 117 17.65 4.90 -24.17
N GLY A 118 16.61 5.63 -24.61
CA GLY A 118 16.49 6.10 -25.99
C GLY A 118 17.41 7.28 -26.35
N LEU A 119 17.95 8.01 -25.37
CA LEU A 119 18.79 9.19 -25.60
C LEU A 119 20.31 8.93 -25.48
N GLU A 120 20.76 7.81 -24.91
CA GLU A 120 22.20 7.53 -24.73
C GLU A 120 22.89 6.87 -25.95
N GLY A 121 22.24 6.91 -27.13
CA GLY A 121 22.76 6.34 -28.39
C GLY A 121 23.26 7.36 -29.41
N GLU A 122 23.19 8.67 -29.16
CA GLU A 122 23.57 9.69 -30.14
C GLU A 122 24.73 10.56 -29.63
N GLU A 123 25.96 10.03 -29.77
CA GLU A 123 27.18 10.85 -29.68
C GLU A 123 27.22 11.86 -30.84
N VAL A 124 26.93 13.11 -30.49
CA VAL A 124 27.52 14.37 -30.97
C VAL A 124 28.57 14.32 -32.10
N GLU A 125 28.27 14.97 -33.24
CA GLU A 125 29.24 15.75 -34.03
C GLU A 125 28.72 17.19 -34.18
N GLY A 126 29.58 18.18 -33.89
CA GLY A 126 29.32 19.63 -33.98
C GLY A 126 29.04 20.13 -35.40
N GLU A 127 28.74 21.40 -35.68
CA GLU A 127 29.14 22.67 -35.07
C GLU A 127 28.30 23.82 -35.70
N GLU A 128 28.33 24.99 -35.06
CA GLU A 128 28.00 26.35 -35.53
C GLU A 128 26.54 26.83 -35.63
N GLY A 129 26.14 27.60 -34.60
CA GLY A 129 26.13 29.06 -34.71
C GLY A 129 24.80 29.77 -35.02
N ALA A 130 24.23 30.45 -34.01
CA ALA A 130 23.79 31.86 -34.11
C ALA A 130 23.20 32.35 -32.77
N GLU A 131 23.86 33.37 -32.20
CA GLU A 131 23.42 34.17 -31.06
C GLU A 131 22.13 34.98 -31.33
N GLY A 132 21.42 35.31 -30.25
CA GLY A 132 20.64 36.56 -30.18
C GLY A 132 19.54 36.57 -29.12
N GLU A 133 19.88 37.04 -27.91
CA GLU A 133 19.13 37.94 -27.00
C GLU A 133 17.65 38.29 -27.33
N SER A 134 16.69 38.49 -26.42
CA SER A 134 16.64 38.71 -24.97
C SER A 134 15.14 38.84 -24.56
N SER A 135 14.90 38.91 -23.24
CA SER A 135 13.79 39.51 -22.48
C SER A 135 12.49 38.74 -22.24
N GLU A 136 12.44 38.16 -21.04
CA GLU A 136 11.58 38.52 -19.90
C GLU A 136 10.06 38.74 -20.04
N GLU A 137 9.40 38.12 -19.05
CA GLU A 137 8.29 38.59 -18.22
C GLU A 137 6.82 38.25 -18.56
N THR A 138 6.24 37.53 -17.59
CA THR A 138 4.91 37.73 -16.93
C THR A 138 3.64 37.42 -17.72
N VAL A 139 2.85 36.43 -17.29
CA VAL A 139 1.76 36.44 -16.27
C VAL A 139 0.41 36.40 -16.98
N GLU A 140 -0.39 35.42 -16.53
CA GLU A 140 -1.85 35.32 -16.44
C GLU A 140 -2.75 36.21 -17.30
N GLU A 141 -3.78 35.61 -17.89
CA GLU A 141 -5.19 35.78 -17.48
C GLU A 141 -6.09 34.96 -18.44
N GLU A 142 -6.91 34.07 -17.88
CA GLU A 142 -8.37 34.22 -17.79
C GLU A 142 -9.07 34.34 -19.15
N SER A 143 -9.85 33.32 -19.52
CA SER A 143 -11.04 33.52 -20.33
C SER A 143 -12.26 33.17 -19.46
N SER A 144 -12.86 34.25 -18.97
CA SER A 144 -14.26 34.35 -18.57
C SER A 144 -15.21 33.99 -19.72
N ASP A 145 -16.51 34.05 -19.40
CA ASP A 145 -17.71 34.03 -20.25
C ASP A 145 -18.43 32.67 -20.33
N GLU A 146 -19.72 32.54 -20.04
CA GLU A 146 -20.76 33.51 -19.65
C GLU A 146 -22.04 32.69 -19.34
N SER A 147 -22.92 33.25 -18.50
CA SER A 147 -24.41 33.12 -18.61
C SER A 147 -25.06 31.73 -18.42
N GLY A 148 -26.12 31.54 -17.64
CA GLY A 148 -27.05 32.46 -17.00
C GLY A 148 -28.26 31.67 -16.45
N GLU A 149 -28.94 32.30 -15.48
CA GLU A 149 -30.28 32.03 -14.91
C GLU A 149 -30.62 30.69 -14.22
#